data_AF-A0AAN7C2C8-F1
#
_entry.id   AF-A0AAN7C2C8-F1
#
_cell.length_a   1.000
_cell.length_b   1.000
_cell.length_c   1.000
_cell.angle_alpha   90.00
_cell.angle_beta   90.00
_cell.angle_gamma   90.00
#
_symmetry.space_group_name_H-M   'P 1'
#
loop_
_entity.id
_entity.type
_entity.pdbx_description
1 polymer ?
#
loop_
_entity_poly.entity_id
_entity_poly.type
_entity_poly.pdbx_seq_one_letter_code
_entity_poly.pdbx_strand_id
1 'polypeptide(L)'
;MVPAGFRVGIIASWAANEQRREKETVWCSHAALPHSIITSDASGLTGVWRGDDKHGQDGDGIVSFEVAADLSRAVFNFNVPNKVVGTITLTAADGYEDAVPQSEAEAKFMPTFRWLRPIPMAAATAELTFFPE
;
A
#
# COMPACT_ATOMS: atom_id res chain seq x y z
N MET A 1 27.06 6.16 -4.86
CA MET A 1 26.06 5.17 -4.41
C MET A 1 24.93 5.96 -3.80
N VAL A 2 23.77 6.04 -4.46
CA VAL A 2 22.61 6.76 -3.89
C VAL A 2 22.12 5.90 -2.71
N PRO A 3 21.87 6.47 -1.51
CA PRO A 3 21.30 5.71 -0.41
C PRO A 3 20.04 5.00 -0.86
N ALA A 4 19.80 3.78 -0.37
CA ALA A 4 18.52 3.12 -0.60
C ALA A 4 17.43 3.99 0.04
N GLY A 5 16.68 4.74 -0.79
CA GLY A 5 15.54 5.52 -0.34
C GLY A 5 14.49 4.64 0.33
N PHE A 6 13.46 5.27 0.88
CA PHE A 6 12.29 4.56 1.39
C PHE A 6 11.64 3.76 0.26
N ARG A 7 11.14 2.56 0.59
CA ARG A 7 10.67 1.60 -0.42
C ARG A 7 9.20 1.28 -0.25
N VAL A 8 8.51 1.21 -1.38
CA VAL A 8 7.21 0.56 -1.50
C VAL A 8 7.39 -0.66 -2.41
N GLY A 9 7.29 -1.86 -1.83
CA GLY A 9 7.30 -3.12 -2.58
C GLY A 9 5.92 -3.42 -3.13
N ILE A 10 5.83 -3.77 -4.42
CA ILE A 10 4.55 -3.95 -5.11
C ILE A 10 4.61 -5.25 -5.88
N ILE A 11 3.65 -6.13 -5.60
CA ILE A 11 3.52 -7.45 -6.21
C ILE A 11 2.08 -7.58 -6.69
N ALA A 12 1.90 -7.97 -7.95
CA ALA A 12 0.61 -8.27 -8.54
C ALA A 12 0.66 -9.59 -9.29
N SER A 13 -0.42 -10.36 -9.24
CA SER A 13 -0.57 -11.60 -9.97
C SER A 13 -1.92 -11.66 -10.68
N TRP A 14 -1.93 -12.28 -11.84
CA TRP A 14 -3.13 -12.54 -12.63
C TRP A 14 -3.28 -14.04 -12.79
N ALA A 15 -4.46 -14.54 -12.42
CA ALA A 15 -4.80 -15.94 -12.63
C ALA A 15 -4.76 -16.30 -14.12
N ALA A 16 -4.44 -17.55 -14.41
CA ALA A 16 -4.55 -18.07 -15.76
C ALA A 16 -6.01 -17.94 -16.25
N ASN A 17 -6.17 -17.57 -17.52
CA ASN A 17 -7.47 -17.57 -18.18
C ASN A 17 -7.44 -18.60 -19.31
N GLU A 18 -8.00 -19.79 -19.05
CA GLU A 18 -8.02 -20.89 -20.00
C GLU A 18 -8.80 -20.55 -21.29
N GLN A 19 -9.85 -19.74 -21.18
CA GLN A 19 -10.67 -19.31 -22.32
C GLN A 19 -9.88 -18.40 -23.28
N ARG A 20 -8.91 -17.63 -22.75
CA ARG A 20 -8.02 -16.75 -23.53
C ARG A 20 -6.63 -17.33 -23.77
N ARG A 21 -6.35 -18.55 -23.28
CA ARG A 21 -5.02 -19.18 -23.27
C ARG A 21 -3.95 -18.32 -22.59
N GLU A 22 -4.35 -17.49 -21.64
CA GLU A 22 -3.44 -16.66 -20.86
C GLU A 22 -2.88 -17.49 -19.70
N LYS A 23 -1.56 -17.53 -19.58
CA LYS A 23 -0.89 -18.15 -18.43
C LYS A 23 -0.94 -17.22 -17.24
N GLU A 24 -0.83 -17.80 -16.04
CA GLU A 24 -0.58 -17.05 -14.84
C GLU A 24 0.64 -16.13 -15.03
N THR A 25 0.49 -14.87 -14.65
CA THR A 25 1.52 -13.85 -14.80
C THR A 25 1.71 -13.13 -13.48
N VAL A 26 2.96 -12.79 -13.15
CA VAL A 26 3.33 -12.03 -11.97
C VAL A 26 4.10 -10.79 -12.40
N TRP A 27 3.75 -9.66 -11.81
CA TRP A 27 4.50 -8.41 -11.89
C TRP A 27 5.05 -8.09 -10.50
N CYS A 28 6.34 -7.77 -10.43
CA CYS A 28 7.02 -7.48 -9.17
C CYS A 28 8.01 -6.35 -9.40
N SER A 29 7.83 -5.23 -8.70
CA SER A 29 8.79 -4.13 -8.71
C SER A 29 8.73 -3.39 -7.37
N HIS A 30 9.50 -2.32 -7.26
CA HIS A 30 9.44 -1.41 -6.13
C HIS A 30 9.59 0.05 -6.58
N ALA A 31 8.96 0.95 -5.83
CA ALA A 31 9.25 2.37 -5.87
C ALA A 31 10.29 2.68 -4.78
N ALA A 32 11.44 3.23 -5.17
CA ALA A 32 12.46 3.72 -4.27
C ALA A 32 12.41 5.25 -4.28
N LEU A 33 11.90 5.84 -3.19
CA LEU A 33 11.56 7.25 -3.11
C LEU A 33 12.36 7.90 -1.96
N PRO A 34 12.93 9.10 -2.16
CA PRO A 34 13.81 9.74 -1.17
C PRO A 34 13.06 10.23 0.08
N HIS A 35 11.75 10.47 0.00
CA HIS A 35 10.95 11.00 1.11
C HIS A 35 9.88 10.03 1.57
N SER A 36 9.66 9.97 2.89
CA SER A 36 8.59 9.21 3.55
C SER A 36 8.06 10.02 4.71
N ILE A 37 6.79 10.43 4.64
CA ILE A 37 6.13 11.24 5.66
C ILE A 37 4.86 10.51 6.09
N ILE A 38 4.66 10.36 7.40
CA ILE A 38 3.43 9.83 7.96
C ILE A 38 2.90 10.87 8.95
N THR A 39 1.64 11.25 8.77
CA THR A 39 0.90 12.23 9.58
C THR A 39 -0.34 11.58 10.16
N SER A 40 -0.72 11.97 11.37
CA SER A 40 -1.92 11.50 12.06
C SER A 40 -2.65 12.70 12.66
N ASP A 41 -3.95 12.76 12.46
CA ASP A 41 -4.85 13.76 13.03
C ASP A 41 -6.20 13.15 13.41
N ALA A 42 -7.19 13.98 13.76
CA ALA A 42 -8.51 13.51 14.18
C ALA A 42 -9.30 12.80 13.06
N SER A 43 -8.96 13.01 11.79
CA SER A 43 -9.60 12.37 10.64
C SER A 43 -9.00 11.00 10.31
N GLY A 44 -7.76 10.74 10.73
CA GLY A 44 -7.11 9.47 10.56
C GLY A 44 -5.61 9.60 10.35
N LEU A 45 -5.06 8.65 9.60
CA LEU A 45 -3.63 8.56 9.31
C LEU A 45 -3.40 8.65 7.81
N THR A 46 -2.46 9.49 7.40
CA THR A 46 -2.01 9.62 6.01
C THR A 46 -0.52 9.35 5.93
N GLY A 47 -0.08 8.58 4.95
CA GLY A 47 1.34 8.44 4.65
C GLY A 47 1.62 8.66 3.17
N VAL A 48 2.78 9.27 2.89
CA VAL A 48 3.21 9.62 1.53
C VAL A 48 4.69 9.26 1.37
N TRP A 49 4.98 8.45 0.37
CA TRP A 49 6.30 8.32 -0.23
C TRP A 49 6.34 9.14 -1.51
N ARG A 50 7.35 9.98 -1.69
CA ARG A 50 7.44 10.84 -2.88
C ARG A 50 8.86 11.09 -3.35
N GLY A 51 8.98 11.37 -4.65
CA GLY A 51 10.18 11.88 -5.32
C GLY A 51 10.60 13.26 -4.82
N ASP A 52 11.74 13.74 -5.31
CA ASP A 52 12.11 15.15 -5.13
C ASP A 52 11.22 16.04 -5.99
N ASP A 53 10.88 17.24 -5.49
CA ASP A 53 10.16 18.27 -6.24
C ASP A 53 11.10 18.90 -7.28
N LYS A 54 11.46 18.15 -8.32
CA LYS A 54 12.27 18.65 -9.44
C LYS A 54 11.36 19.49 -10.33
N HIS A 55 11.44 20.81 -10.18
CA HIS A 55 10.76 21.83 -10.97
C HIS A 55 10.47 21.42 -12.43
N GLY A 56 9.26 20.93 -12.70
CA GLY A 56 8.72 20.77 -14.06
C GLY A 56 9.05 19.49 -14.82
N GLN A 57 9.59 18.44 -14.18
CA GLN A 57 9.58 17.08 -14.75
C GLN A 57 8.56 16.23 -14.00
N ASP A 58 7.93 15.28 -14.70
CA ASP A 58 7.10 14.24 -14.08
C ASP A 58 7.91 13.65 -12.93
N GLY A 59 7.50 13.95 -11.68
CA GLY A 59 8.32 13.68 -10.50
C GLY A 59 8.67 12.20 -10.39
N ASP A 60 9.65 11.85 -9.55
CA ASP A 60 10.15 10.46 -9.39
C ASP A 60 9.09 9.46 -8.86
N GLY A 61 7.82 9.88 -8.77
CA GLY A 61 6.65 9.11 -8.37
C GLY A 61 6.11 9.55 -7.01
N ILE A 62 4.84 9.24 -6.78
CA ILE A 62 4.20 9.35 -5.48
C ILE A 62 3.41 8.07 -5.19
N VAL A 63 3.55 7.57 -3.97
CA VAL A 63 2.68 6.55 -3.41
C VAL A 63 2.14 7.10 -2.11
N SER A 64 0.83 7.07 -1.94
CA SER A 64 0.20 7.49 -0.69
C SER A 64 -0.77 6.46 -0.17
N PHE A 65 -1.05 6.56 1.12
CA PHE A 65 -2.15 5.86 1.74
C PHE A 65 -2.85 6.73 2.77
N GLU A 66 -4.14 6.47 2.95
CA GLU A 66 -4.99 7.08 3.96
C GLU A 66 -5.72 5.96 4.69
N VAL A 67 -5.81 6.06 6.02
CA VAL A 67 -6.55 5.15 6.88
C VAL A 67 -7.49 5.98 7.74
N ALA A 68 -8.79 5.67 7.71
CA ALA A 68 -9.77 6.35 8.53
C ALA A 68 -9.47 6.14 10.03
N ALA A 69 -9.77 7.15 10.86
CA ALA A 69 -9.51 7.09 12.30
C ALA A 69 -10.18 5.89 13.00
N ASP A 70 -11.34 5.44 12.51
CA ASP A 70 -12.09 4.30 13.01
C ASP A 70 -11.69 2.96 12.37
N LEU A 71 -10.65 2.95 11.52
CA LEU A 71 -10.17 1.79 10.77
C LEU A 71 -11.20 1.18 9.81
N SER A 72 -12.30 1.88 9.51
CA SER A 72 -13.35 1.39 8.61
C SER A 72 -12.90 1.33 7.15
N ARG A 73 -11.88 2.09 6.78
CA ARG A 73 -11.42 2.24 5.40
C ARG A 73 -9.93 2.51 5.31
N ALA A 74 -9.30 1.98 4.26
CA ALA A 74 -8.00 2.44 3.79
C ALA A 74 -8.02 2.67 2.28
N VAL A 75 -7.28 3.67 1.81
CA VAL A 75 -7.10 3.97 0.39
C VAL A 75 -5.62 4.06 0.11
N PHE A 76 -5.16 3.40 -0.96
CA PHE A 76 -3.78 3.46 -1.43
C PHE A 76 -3.78 4.04 -2.83
N ASN A 77 -2.99 5.07 -3.09
CA ASN A 77 -2.86 5.67 -4.40
C ASN A 77 -1.43 5.47 -4.90
N PHE A 78 -1.32 5.02 -6.14
CA PHE A 78 -0.08 4.81 -6.84
C PHE A 78 -0.05 5.76 -8.04
N ASN A 79 1.00 6.56 -8.12
CA ASN A 79 1.32 7.32 -9.30
C ASN A 79 2.84 7.28 -9.49
N VAL A 80 3.31 6.15 -10.01
CA VAL A 80 4.72 5.88 -10.26
C VAL A 80 4.91 5.76 -11.77
N PRO A 81 5.44 6.80 -12.45
CA PRO A 81 5.58 6.82 -13.90
C PRO A 81 6.27 5.56 -14.44
N ASN A 82 5.75 5.03 -15.54
CA ASN A 82 6.27 3.83 -16.21
C ASN A 82 6.33 2.57 -15.34
N LYS A 83 5.64 2.53 -14.18
CA LYS A 83 5.58 1.33 -13.33
C LYS A 83 4.16 0.96 -12.97
N VAL A 84 3.48 1.81 -12.22
CA VAL A 84 2.14 1.54 -11.73
C VAL A 84 1.39 2.83 -11.43
N VAL A 85 0.15 2.89 -11.89
CA VAL A 85 -0.78 3.98 -11.61
C VAL A 85 -2.13 3.39 -11.22
N GLY A 86 -2.77 4.00 -10.22
CA GLY A 86 -4.14 3.68 -9.85
C GLY A 86 -4.36 3.60 -8.34
N THR A 87 -5.43 2.95 -7.94
CA THR A 87 -5.91 3.00 -6.55
C THR A 87 -6.33 1.62 -6.05
N ILE A 88 -6.03 1.34 -4.78
CA ILE A 88 -6.62 0.24 -4.01
C ILE A 88 -7.48 0.85 -2.92
N THR A 89 -8.72 0.40 -2.76
CA THR A 89 -9.56 0.76 -1.62
C THR A 89 -9.89 -0.50 -0.82
N LEU A 90 -9.73 -0.41 0.49
CA LEU A 90 -10.15 -1.40 1.47
C LEU A 90 -11.31 -0.83 2.28
N THR A 91 -12.39 -1.58 2.41
CA THR A 91 -13.50 -1.28 3.33
C THR A 91 -13.62 -2.42 4.32
N ALA A 92 -13.50 -2.13 5.61
CA ALA A 92 -13.54 -3.14 6.67
C ALA A 92 -14.85 -3.93 6.61
N ALA A 93 -14.76 -5.22 6.86
CA ALA A 93 -15.93 -6.09 7.00
C ALA A 93 -16.47 -6.05 8.43
N ASP A 94 -17.80 -6.14 8.56
CA ASP A 94 -18.46 -6.22 9.86
C ASP A 94 -18.03 -7.49 10.64
N GLY A 95 -18.04 -7.40 11.98
CA GLY A 95 -17.77 -8.54 12.87
C GLY A 95 -16.29 -8.80 13.17
N TYR A 96 -15.44 -7.82 12.89
CA TYR A 96 -13.99 -7.86 13.13
C TYR A 96 -13.48 -6.69 13.99
N GLU A 97 -14.38 -6.00 14.69
CA GLU A 97 -14.09 -4.79 15.48
C GLU A 97 -13.13 -5.10 16.65
N ASP A 98 -13.22 -6.30 17.23
CA ASP A 98 -12.39 -6.75 18.35
C ASP A 98 -10.99 -7.25 17.93
N ALA A 99 -10.62 -7.10 16.66
CA ALA A 99 -9.33 -7.61 16.15
C ALA A 99 -8.12 -6.72 16.51
N VAL A 100 -8.36 -5.49 16.96
CA VAL A 100 -7.30 -4.59 17.43
C VAL A 100 -6.82 -5.07 18.80
N PRO A 101 -5.50 -5.26 19.01
CA PRO A 101 -4.98 -5.75 20.28
C PRO A 101 -5.32 -4.77 21.42
N GLN A 102 -5.86 -5.31 22.51
CA GLN A 102 -6.22 -4.54 23.71
C GLN A 102 -5.05 -4.45 24.71
N SER A 103 -3.97 -5.17 24.44
CA SER A 103 -2.76 -5.17 25.27
C SER A 103 -1.48 -5.31 24.44
N GLU A 104 -0.36 -4.91 25.03
CA GLU A 104 0.95 -5.10 24.40
C GLU A 104 1.29 -6.59 24.19
N ALA A 105 0.74 -7.46 25.05
CA ALA A 105 0.94 -8.91 24.95
C ALA A 105 0.25 -9.48 23.70
N GLU A 106 -0.98 -9.05 23.42
CA GLU A 106 -1.72 -9.43 22.19
C GLU A 106 -1.04 -8.88 20.93
N ALA A 107 -0.31 -7.78 21.04
CA ALA A 107 0.40 -7.19 19.91
C ALA A 107 1.71 -7.91 19.53
N LYS A 108 2.22 -8.79 20.40
CA LYS A 108 3.50 -9.49 20.20
C LYS A 108 3.37 -10.65 19.23
N PHE A 109 4.13 -10.59 18.14
CA PHE A 109 4.38 -11.78 17.31
C PHE A 109 5.56 -12.61 17.87
N MET A 110 6.60 -11.91 18.33
CA MET A 110 7.72 -12.44 19.11
C MET A 110 8.19 -11.34 20.09
N PRO A 111 9.07 -11.60 21.07
CA PRO A 111 9.35 -10.65 22.15
C PRO A 111 9.65 -9.22 21.70
N THR A 112 10.43 -9.06 20.62
CA THR A 112 10.87 -7.77 20.07
C THR A 112 10.10 -7.31 18.83
N PHE A 113 9.16 -8.10 18.32
CA PHE A 113 8.48 -7.81 17.05
C PHE A 113 6.97 -7.67 17.25
N ARG A 114 6.39 -6.71 16.53
CA ARG A 114 4.94 -6.49 16.49
C ARG A 114 4.52 -6.66 15.03
N TRP A 115 3.50 -7.48 14.81
CA TRP A 115 2.89 -7.68 13.50
C TRP A 115 1.38 -7.76 13.68
N LEU A 116 0.70 -6.68 13.30
CA LEU A 116 -0.72 -6.47 13.60
C LEU A 116 -1.52 -6.35 12.32
N ARG A 117 -2.84 -6.50 12.44
CA ARG A 117 -3.79 -6.31 11.36
C ARG A 117 -4.86 -5.32 11.81
N PRO A 118 -4.61 -3.99 11.71
CA PRO A 118 -5.59 -2.97 12.09
C PRO A 118 -6.92 -3.13 11.33
N ILE A 119 -6.85 -3.55 10.06
CA ILE A 119 -8.01 -3.97 9.26
C ILE A 119 -7.79 -5.45 8.92
N PRO A 120 -8.35 -6.40 9.68
CA PRO A 120 -8.07 -7.83 9.53
C PRO A 120 -8.78 -8.47 8.33
N MET A 121 -9.95 -7.95 7.96
CA MET A 121 -10.76 -8.41 6.85
C MET A 121 -11.40 -7.19 6.19
N ALA A 122 -11.32 -7.13 4.86
CA ALA A 122 -11.87 -6.03 4.10
C ALA A 122 -12.37 -6.48 2.73
N ALA A 123 -13.46 -5.85 2.27
CA ALA A 123 -13.76 -5.82 0.84
C ALA A 123 -12.71 -4.94 0.16
N ALA A 124 -12.08 -5.46 -0.89
CA ALA A 124 -11.03 -4.77 -1.63
C ALA A 124 -11.47 -4.47 -3.07
N THR A 125 -11.27 -3.23 -3.52
CA THR A 125 -11.31 -2.86 -4.93
C THR A 125 -9.92 -2.41 -5.36
N ALA A 126 -9.54 -2.75 -6.59
CA ALA A 126 -8.25 -2.36 -7.16
C ALA A 126 -8.45 -1.96 -8.62
N GLU A 127 -8.13 -0.71 -8.92
CA GLU A 127 -8.14 -0.14 -10.26
C GLU A 127 -6.72 0.29 -10.57
N LEU A 128 -5.94 -0.64 -11.12
CA LEU A 128 -4.49 -0.48 -11.31
C LEU A 128 -4.10 -0.74 -12.77
N THR A 129 -3.20 0.08 -13.29
CA THR A 129 -2.50 -0.14 -14.55
C THR A 129 -1.03 -0.38 -14.26
N PHE A 130 -0.51 -1.52 -14.71
CA PHE A 130 0.90 -1.89 -14.58
C PHE A 130 1.59 -1.75 -15.93
N PHE A 131 2.82 -1.23 -15.91
CA PHE A 131 3.63 -1.05 -17.10
C PHE A 131 4.77 -2.08 -17.11
N PRO A 132 5.14 -2.61 -18.29
CA PRO A 132 6.33 -3.46 -18.42
C PRO A 132 7.59 -2.69 -17.98
N GLU A 133 8.54 -3.41 -17.38
CA GLU A 133 9.89 -2.87 -17.13
C GLU A 133 10.71 -2.73 -18.42
#